data_AF-A0A6J7VKG2-F1
#
_entry.id   AF-A0A6J7VKG2-F1
#
_cell.length_a   1.000
_cell.length_b   1.000
_cell.length_c   1.000
_cell.angle_alpha   90.00
_cell.angle_beta   90.00
_cell.angle_gamma   90.00
#
_symmetry.space_group_name_H-M   'P 1'
#
loop_
_entity.id
_entity.type
_entity.pdbx_description
1 polymer ?
#
loop_
_entity_poly.entity_id
_entity_poly.type
_entity_poly.pdbx_seq_one_letter_code
_entity_poly.pdbx_strand_id
1 'polypeptide(L)'
;MEDGPYATPLGRRDNARELIAELDAIFATKSRDEWSAIFDTEPDMFWAPVNEIDDVLIDEQIHAAGAFIEVPEANGSAMRIASPSDFYGTPWEARSGAPELGQHTREVLASMGRSEAEIDALFEAGTVA
;
A
#
# COMPACT_ATOMS: atom_id res chain seq x y z
N MET A 1 25.73 30.13 15.02
CA MET A 1 24.99 28.93 15.48
C MET A 1 25.95 27.74 15.56
N GLU A 2 27.17 27.95 16.10
CA GLU A 2 28.27 26.97 15.93
C GLU A 2 28.66 26.25 17.22
N ASP A 3 28.14 26.66 18.39
CA ASP A 3 28.39 25.98 19.65
C ASP A 3 27.07 25.63 20.34
N GLY A 4 26.86 24.32 20.56
CA GLY A 4 25.69 23.78 21.25
C GLY A 4 25.60 22.25 21.07
N PRO A 5 24.87 21.54 21.96
CA PRO A 5 24.78 20.08 21.93
C PRO A 5 24.16 19.54 20.63
N TYR A 6 23.43 20.36 19.87
CA TYR A 6 22.72 19.96 18.64
C TYR A 6 23.38 20.42 17.34
N ALA A 7 24.54 21.11 17.41
CA ALA A 7 25.18 21.72 16.25
C ALA A 7 25.68 20.71 15.21
N THR A 8 26.01 19.48 15.63
CA THR A 8 26.49 18.41 14.74
C THR A 8 25.55 17.20 14.73
N PRO A 9 25.55 16.37 13.67
CA PRO A 9 24.78 15.13 13.66
C PRO A 9 25.11 14.19 14.83
N LEU A 10 26.39 14.10 15.22
CA LEU A 10 26.82 13.31 16.38
C LEU A 10 26.29 13.89 17.69
N GLY A 11 26.36 15.21 17.86
CA GLY A 11 25.80 15.88 19.03
C GLY A 11 24.29 15.64 19.18
N ARG A 12 23.52 15.74 18.08
CA ARG A 12 22.08 15.41 18.11
C ARG A 12 21.81 13.95 18.47
N ARG A 13 22.61 13.01 17.97
CA ARG A 13 22.48 11.59 18.31
C ARG A 13 22.75 11.35 19.80
N ASP A 14 23.84 11.92 20.31
CA ASP A 14 24.29 11.68 21.68
C ASP A 14 23.34 12.35 22.72
N ASN A 15 22.60 13.38 22.31
CA ASN A 15 21.60 14.10 23.12
C ASN A 15 20.16 13.90 22.61
N ALA A 16 19.87 12.78 21.93
CA ALA A 16 18.61 12.59 21.23
C ALA A 16 17.39 12.61 22.16
N ARG A 17 17.53 12.13 23.40
CA ARG A 17 16.44 12.07 24.36
C ARG A 17 15.95 13.47 24.74
N GLU A 18 16.88 14.35 25.07
CA GLU A 18 16.61 15.75 25.43
C GLU A 18 16.07 16.51 24.22
N LEU A 19 16.69 16.33 23.05
CA LEU A 19 16.24 16.95 21.80
C LEU A 19 14.80 16.56 21.44
N ILE A 20 14.46 15.27 21.54
CA ILE A 20 13.09 14.79 21.27
C ILE A 20 12.09 15.41 22.25
N ALA A 21 12.42 15.47 23.55
CA ALA A 21 11.53 16.07 24.54
C ALA A 21 11.28 17.57 24.29
N GLU A 22 12.30 18.31 23.86
CA GLU A 22 12.15 19.70 23.44
C GLU A 22 11.27 19.84 22.19
N LEU A 23 11.49 18.99 21.17
CA LEU A 23 10.68 18.99 19.95
C LEU A 23 9.22 18.59 20.22
N ASP A 24 8.96 17.60 21.07
CA ASP A 24 7.61 17.19 21.46
C ASP A 24 6.84 18.34 22.13
N ALA A 25 7.50 19.08 23.02
CA ALA A 25 6.91 20.24 23.67
C ALA A 25 6.57 21.34 22.65
N ILE A 26 7.38 21.53 21.61
CA ILE A 26 7.10 22.46 20.51
C ILE A 26 5.94 21.94 19.66
N PHE A 27 5.97 20.68 19.21
CA PHE A 27 4.94 20.12 18.34
C PHE A 27 3.57 20.08 19.01
N ALA A 28 3.51 19.92 20.34
CA ALA A 28 2.26 19.99 21.10
C ALA A 28 1.58 21.38 21.07
N THR A 29 2.25 22.43 20.59
CA THR A 29 1.68 23.80 20.57
C THR A 29 0.74 24.07 19.39
N LYS A 30 0.69 23.19 18.38
CA LYS A 30 -0.19 23.33 17.21
C LYS A 30 -0.75 21.99 16.79
N SER A 31 -1.85 22.02 16.06
CA SER A 31 -2.38 20.83 15.39
C SER A 31 -1.43 20.35 14.27
N ARG A 32 -1.64 19.10 13.84
CA ARG A 32 -0.94 18.52 12.68
C ARG A 32 -1.05 19.45 11.47
N ASP A 33 -2.27 19.88 11.13
CA ASP A 33 -2.53 20.64 9.90
C ASP A 33 -1.88 22.04 9.92
N GLU A 34 -1.81 22.67 11.10
CA GLU A 34 -1.06 23.93 11.25
C GLU A 34 0.45 23.73 11.07
N TRP A 35 1.01 22.64 11.59
CA TRP A 35 2.41 22.31 11.36
C TRP A 35 2.68 21.96 9.89
N SER A 36 1.79 21.20 9.26
CA SER A 36 1.86 20.87 7.84
C SER A 36 1.99 22.14 6.98
N ALA A 37 1.09 23.11 7.19
CA ALA A 37 1.11 24.36 6.46
C ALA A 37 2.40 25.19 6.68
N ILE A 38 3.01 25.09 7.87
CA ILE A 38 4.30 25.74 8.15
C ILE A 38 5.42 25.00 7.42
N PHE A 39 5.47 23.68 7.54
CA PHE A 39 6.54 22.86 6.97
C PHE A 39 6.54 22.86 5.44
N ASP A 40 5.38 22.99 4.80
CA ASP A 40 5.26 23.17 3.35
C ASP A 40 5.91 24.46 2.83
N THR A 41 6.19 25.44 3.71
CA THR A 41 6.92 26.66 3.33
C THR A 41 8.44 26.52 3.40
N GLU A 42 8.97 25.41 3.92
CA GLU A 42 10.39 25.19 4.19
C GLU A 42 11.04 24.31 3.12
N PRO A 43 11.72 24.88 2.10
CA PRO A 43 12.16 24.14 0.91
C PRO A 43 13.26 23.11 1.17
N ASP A 44 14.03 23.27 2.25
CA ASP A 44 15.15 22.40 2.60
C ASP A 44 14.78 21.35 3.68
N MET A 45 13.49 21.22 4.01
CA MET A 45 13.00 20.30 5.03
C MET A 45 12.10 19.23 4.44
N PHE A 46 12.50 17.97 4.60
CA PHE A 46 11.66 16.82 4.27
C PHE A 46 10.77 16.49 5.46
N TRP A 47 9.47 16.47 5.23
CA TRP A 47 8.48 16.10 6.22
C TRP A 47 7.33 15.35 5.57
N ALA A 48 6.59 14.59 6.36
CA ALA A 48 5.31 14.01 5.97
C ALA A 48 4.47 13.78 7.24
N PRO A 49 3.13 13.86 7.14
CA PRO A 49 2.27 13.45 8.24
C PRO A 49 2.34 11.93 8.43
N VAL A 50 2.11 11.47 9.65
CA VAL A 50 1.76 10.08 9.90
C VAL A 50 0.27 9.93 9.59
N ASN A 51 -0.04 9.17 8.54
CA ASN A 51 -1.40 8.98 8.05
C ASN A 51 -2.08 7.78 8.71
N GLU A 52 -3.35 7.93 9.06
CA GLU A 52 -4.24 6.81 9.36
C GLU A 52 -4.77 6.17 8.07
N ILE A 53 -5.40 4.99 8.17
CA ILE A 53 -5.96 4.31 6.98
C ILE A 53 -6.97 5.20 6.26
N ASP A 54 -7.82 5.90 7.00
CA ASP A 54 -8.83 6.78 6.44
C ASP A 54 -8.22 7.98 5.71
N ASP A 55 -7.08 8.50 6.18
CA ASP A 55 -6.34 9.57 5.50
C ASP A 55 -5.86 9.07 4.13
N VAL A 56 -5.32 7.85 4.05
CA VAL A 56 -4.79 7.25 2.81
C VAL A 56 -5.91 7.04 1.76
N LEU A 57 -7.11 6.68 2.19
CA LEU A 57 -8.24 6.43 1.30
C LEU A 57 -8.73 7.70 0.58
N ILE A 58 -8.51 8.88 1.17
CA ILE A 58 -8.95 10.17 0.62
C ILE A 58 -7.80 11.03 0.06
N ASP A 59 -6.56 10.57 0.19
CA ASP A 59 -5.37 11.32 -0.20
C ASP A 59 -5.26 11.46 -1.73
N GLU A 60 -5.29 12.70 -2.23
CA GLU A 60 -5.24 13.01 -3.66
C GLU A 60 -3.95 12.51 -4.33
N GLN A 61 -2.82 12.52 -3.63
CA GLN A 61 -1.55 12.06 -4.16
C GLN A 61 -1.52 10.53 -4.29
N ILE A 62 -2.17 9.80 -3.38
CA ILE A 62 -2.33 8.35 -3.47
C ILE A 62 -3.21 7.96 -4.66
N HIS A 63 -4.31 8.69 -4.88
CA HIS A 63 -5.16 8.51 -6.07
C HIS A 63 -4.42 8.88 -7.37
N ALA A 64 -3.70 10.00 -7.39
CA ALA A 64 -2.92 10.42 -8.55
C ALA A 64 -1.77 9.46 -8.89
N ALA A 65 -1.21 8.79 -7.88
CA ALA A 65 -0.21 7.73 -8.04
C ALA A 65 -0.80 6.41 -8.56
N GLY A 66 -2.13 6.29 -8.71
CA GLY A 66 -2.78 5.07 -9.17
C GLY A 66 -2.72 3.92 -8.17
N ALA A 67 -2.60 4.23 -6.87
CA ALA A 67 -2.45 3.22 -5.82
C ALA A 67 -3.69 2.33 -5.63
N PHE A 68 -4.84 2.77 -6.13
CA PHE A 68 -6.10 2.03 -6.11
C PHE A 68 -6.57 1.70 -7.52
N ILE A 69 -7.07 0.49 -7.69
CA ILE A 69 -7.63 -0.03 -8.95
C ILE A 69 -9.00 -0.64 -8.70
N GLU A 70 -9.87 -0.57 -9.71
CA GLU A 70 -11.12 -1.32 -9.73
C GLU A 70 -10.88 -2.72 -10.31
N VAL A 71 -11.18 -3.75 -9.53
CA VAL A 71 -11.06 -5.15 -9.96
C VAL A 71 -12.46 -5.69 -10.29
N PRO A 72 -12.70 -6.21 -11.50
CA PRO A 72 -13.99 -6.83 -11.84
C PRO A 72 -14.28 -8.05 -10.97
N GLU A 73 -15.49 -8.14 -10.43
CA GLU A 73 -15.99 -9.26 -9.63
C GLU A 73 -17.36 -9.74 -10.16
N ALA A 74 -17.84 -10.90 -9.70
CA ALA A 74 -19.06 -11.53 -10.24
C ALA A 74 -20.33 -10.65 -10.11
N ASN A 75 -20.35 -9.73 -9.14
CA ASN A 75 -21.48 -8.85 -8.84
C ASN A 75 -21.14 -7.34 -8.97
N GLY A 76 -20.07 -6.98 -9.67
CA GLY A 76 -19.68 -5.58 -9.88
C GLY A 76 -18.16 -5.40 -9.97
N SER A 77 -17.63 -4.45 -9.22
CA SER A 77 -16.19 -4.25 -9.04
C SER A 77 -15.89 -3.94 -7.58
N ALA A 78 -14.65 -4.20 -7.17
CA ALA A 78 -14.15 -3.84 -5.86
C ALA A 78 -12.84 -3.07 -6.00
N MET A 79 -12.70 -1.99 -5.23
CA MET A 79 -11.45 -1.27 -5.10
C MET A 79 -10.41 -2.14 -4.40
N ARG A 80 -9.23 -2.27 -5.01
CA ARG A 80 -8.08 -3.01 -4.48
C ARG A 80 -6.82 -2.14 -4.59
N ILE A 81 -5.79 -2.52 -3.83
CA ILE A 81 -4.47 -1.88 -3.93
C ILE A 81 -3.78 -2.36 -5.22
N ALA A 82 -3.23 -1.42 -5.97
CA ALA A 82 -2.50 -1.68 -7.20
C ALA A 82 -1.14 -2.36 -6.94
N SER A 83 -0.52 -2.84 -8.03
CA SER A 83 0.92 -3.12 -8.01
C SER A 83 1.69 -1.85 -7.64
N PRO A 84 2.75 -1.92 -6.80
CA PRO A 84 3.57 -0.75 -6.49
C PRO A 84 4.46 -0.30 -7.66
N SER A 85 4.41 -1.01 -8.79
CA SER A 85 5.25 -0.79 -9.96
C SER A 85 4.41 -0.66 -11.22
N ASP A 86 4.69 0.39 -11.99
CA ASP A 86 4.11 0.65 -13.30
C ASP A 86 5.09 0.35 -14.44
N PHE A 87 4.54 -0.12 -15.57
CA PHE A 87 5.32 -0.49 -16.75
C PHE A 87 4.73 0.17 -18.00
N TYR A 88 5.46 1.11 -18.61
CA TYR A 88 4.99 1.81 -19.81
C TYR A 88 4.91 0.91 -21.06
N GLY A 89 5.85 -0.03 -21.22
CA GLY A 89 5.88 -0.92 -22.40
C GLY A 89 4.91 -2.09 -22.33
N THR A 90 4.48 -2.46 -21.12
CA THR A 90 3.56 -3.58 -20.86
C THR A 90 2.64 -3.18 -19.71
N PRO A 91 1.74 -2.21 -19.94
CA PRO A 91 0.82 -1.77 -18.89
C PRO A 91 0.01 -2.96 -18.39
N TRP A 92 -0.19 -3.00 -17.08
CA TRP A 92 -0.96 -4.04 -16.43
C TRP A 92 -2.35 -3.50 -16.06
N GLU A 93 -3.36 -4.35 -16.17
CA GLU A 93 -4.71 -4.08 -15.71
C GLU A 93 -5.30 -5.34 -15.05
N ALA A 94 -6.16 -5.13 -14.06
CA ALA A 94 -6.87 -6.22 -13.41
C ALA A 94 -7.88 -6.84 -14.38
N ARG A 95 -7.77 -8.15 -14.60
CA ARG A 95 -8.62 -8.88 -15.58
C ARG A 95 -9.83 -9.54 -14.93
N SER A 96 -9.68 -9.99 -13.69
CA SER A 96 -10.69 -10.70 -12.93
C SER A 96 -10.37 -10.63 -11.45
N GLY A 97 -11.40 -10.83 -10.62
CA GLY A 97 -11.25 -11.10 -9.20
C GLY A 97 -10.47 -12.39 -8.92
N ALA A 98 -10.24 -12.62 -7.63
CA ALA A 98 -9.64 -13.86 -7.18
C ALA A 98 -10.54 -15.06 -7.53
N PRO A 99 -9.97 -16.19 -7.99
CA PRO A 99 -10.77 -17.37 -8.26
C PRO A 99 -11.38 -17.93 -6.98
N GLU A 100 -12.61 -18.44 -7.09
CA GLU A 100 -13.19 -19.28 -6.06
C GLU A 100 -12.45 -20.61 -5.94
N LEU A 101 -12.60 -21.27 -4.80
CA LEU A 101 -12.03 -22.61 -4.60
C LEU A 101 -12.57 -23.57 -5.68
N GLY A 102 -11.65 -24.17 -6.44
CA GLY A 102 -11.99 -25.15 -7.48
C GLY A 102 -12.49 -24.55 -8.80
N GLN A 103 -12.62 -23.22 -8.92
CA GLN A 103 -13.23 -22.56 -10.09
C GLN A 103 -12.64 -23.01 -11.44
N HIS A 104 -11.31 -23.20 -11.48
CA HIS A 104 -10.60 -23.58 -12.70
C HIS A 104 -10.14 -25.05 -12.73
N THR A 105 -10.50 -25.87 -11.73
CA THR A 105 -10.04 -27.26 -11.61
C THR A 105 -10.33 -28.07 -12.88
N ARG A 106 -11.59 -28.04 -13.34
CA ARG A 106 -12.01 -28.78 -14.54
C ARG A 106 -11.32 -28.28 -15.81
N GLU A 107 -11.23 -26.95 -15.97
CA GLU A 107 -10.57 -26.31 -17.12
C GLU A 107 -9.10 -26.73 -17.22
N VAL A 108 -8.38 -26.67 -16.10
CA VAL A 108 -6.97 -27.04 -16.04
C VAL A 108 -6.78 -28.52 -16.33
N LEU A 109 -7.59 -29.42 -15.74
CA LEU A 109 -7.53 -30.86 -16.03
C LEU A 109 -7.80 -31.18 -17.50
N ALA A 110 -8.79 -30.52 -18.11
CA ALA A 110 -9.09 -30.68 -19.53
C ALA A 110 -7.94 -30.19 -20.42
N SER A 111 -7.31 -29.05 -20.08
CA SER A 111 -6.15 -28.54 -20.83
C SER A 111 -4.91 -29.46 -20.75
N MET A 112 -4.83 -30.31 -19.73
CA MET A 112 -3.82 -31.38 -19.61
C MET A 112 -4.18 -32.66 -20.36
N GLY A 113 -5.32 -32.70 -21.08
CA GLY A 113 -5.74 -33.82 -21.91
C GLY A 113 -6.53 -34.91 -21.17
N ARG A 114 -7.06 -34.63 -19.97
CA ARG A 114 -7.96 -35.55 -19.28
C ARG A 114 -9.34 -35.57 -19.95
N SER A 115 -9.90 -36.75 -20.13
CA SER A 115 -11.28 -36.93 -20.56
C SER A 115 -12.26 -36.51 -19.47
N GLU A 116 -13.48 -36.15 -19.86
CA GLU A 116 -14.54 -35.79 -18.89
C GLU A 116 -14.76 -36.90 -17.84
N ALA A 117 -14.72 -38.17 -18.27
CA ALA A 117 -14.88 -39.31 -17.37
C ALA A 117 -13.75 -39.44 -16.33
N GLU A 118 -12.50 -39.16 -16.71
CA GLU A 118 -11.39 -39.14 -15.76
C GLU A 118 -11.52 -37.97 -14.77
N ILE A 119 -11.97 -36.81 -15.25
CA ILE A 119 -12.17 -35.62 -14.40
C ILE A 119 -13.26 -35.90 -13.37
N ASP A 120 -14.41 -36.42 -13.79
CA ASP A 120 -15.53 -36.72 -12.90
C ASP A 120 -15.12 -37.75 -11.83
N ALA A 121 -14.35 -38.78 -12.19
CA ALA A 121 -13.81 -39.74 -11.24
C ALA A 121 -12.90 -39.10 -10.17
N LEU A 122 -12.14 -38.05 -10.50
CA LEU A 122 -11.31 -37.32 -9.55
C LEU A 122 -12.15 -36.49 -8.55
N PHE A 123 -13.25 -35.89 -9.02
CA PHE A 123 -14.21 -35.19 -8.15
C PHE A 123 -14.95 -36.18 -7.25
N GLU A 124 -15.44 -37.30 -7.78
CA GLU A 124 -16.12 -38.35 -7.00
C GLU A 124 -15.21 -38.98 -5.94
N ALA A 125 -13.92 -39.16 -6.26
CA ALA A 125 -12.92 -39.66 -5.33
C ALA A 125 -12.48 -38.61 -4.29
N GLY A 126 -12.95 -37.36 -4.39
CA GLY A 126 -12.53 -36.26 -3.52
C GLY A 126 -11.04 -35.89 -3.65
N THR A 127 -10.41 -36.25 -4.78
CA THR A 127 -8.99 -35.95 -5.05
C THR A 127 -8.81 -34.48 -5.45
N VAL A 128 -9.83 -33.91 -6.09
CA VAL A 128 -9.91 -32.49 -6.44
C VAL A 128 -11.23 -31.90 -5.98
N ALA A 129 -11.27 -30.58 -5.83
CA ALA A 129 -12.44 -29.80 -5.45
C ALA A 129 -12.74 -28.73 -6.51
#